data_AF-A0A6L5BT45-F1
#
_entry.id   AF-A0A6L5BT45-F1
#
_cell.length_a   1.000
_cell.length_b   1.000
_cell.length_c   1.000
_cell.angle_alpha   90.00
_cell.angle_beta   90.00
_cell.angle_gamma   90.00
#
_symmetry.space_group_name_H-M   'P 1'
#
loop_
_entity.id
_entity.type
_entity.pdbx_description
1 polymer ?
#
loop_
_entity_poly.entity_id
_entity_poly.type
_entity_poly.pdbx_seq_one_letter_code
_entity_poly.pdbx_strand_id
1 'polypeptide(L)'
;MPHPLDITTLPTLDLSLLDGTPAQRQGFLDDLRHAARDVGFFYLTGHGIDSDLLSQVQDHARQFFALPDSEKTAVGMINSPHFRGYNRAASEITRGKPDLREQFDLGAERDVLPQDENSPFWERLQGPNQWPATLPSLKPLLLDWQQAMTRMSLRLLQAFAQALALPHDAFDRLYGDKPNEHIKLMRYPGQGPGGSHQGVGAHKDSGFLSFLLQDQQAGLQVEIEEGRWIDALPRDNTLVVNIGELLELATNGYLRATVHRVVSPPKGSERLSIAFFLGAQLDAVVPLYPLPTALLREARGPASDPDNPLFRDVGWNYLKGRLRSHPDVAQRFYADALIPKALSA
;
A
#
# COMPACT_ATOMS: atom_id res chain seq x y z
N MET A 1 4.86 -15.34 -23.29
CA MET A 1 4.10 -14.26 -22.64
C MET A 1 3.49 -13.39 -23.73
N PRO A 2 2.22 -12.99 -23.63
CA PRO A 2 1.60 -12.10 -24.59
C PRO A 2 2.35 -10.76 -24.67
N HIS A 3 2.28 -10.08 -25.81
CA HIS A 3 2.78 -8.71 -25.91
C HIS A 3 1.99 -7.85 -24.89
N PRO A 4 2.56 -6.77 -24.30
CA PRO A 4 1.82 -5.89 -23.38
C PRO A 4 0.41 -5.54 -23.86
N LEU A 5 0.22 -5.40 -25.18
CA LEU A 5 -1.04 -5.14 -25.89
C LEU A 5 -2.17 -6.16 -25.66
N ASP A 6 -1.89 -7.38 -25.22
CA ASP A 6 -2.90 -8.44 -25.03
C ASP A 6 -3.40 -8.58 -23.58
N ILE A 7 -2.82 -7.81 -22.64
CA ILE A 7 -3.17 -7.91 -21.22
C ILE A 7 -4.53 -7.24 -20.99
N THR A 8 -5.54 -8.07 -20.78
CA THR A 8 -6.93 -7.65 -20.50
C THR A 8 -7.36 -7.95 -19.06
N THR A 9 -6.56 -8.71 -18.31
CA THR A 9 -6.80 -9.05 -16.90
C THR A 9 -5.47 -9.23 -16.17
N LEU A 10 -5.47 -9.03 -14.85
CA LEU A 10 -4.27 -9.26 -14.04
C LEU A 10 -3.95 -10.76 -13.96
N PRO A 11 -2.66 -11.13 -13.95
CA PRO A 11 -2.25 -12.50 -13.71
C PRO A 11 -2.64 -12.97 -12.30
N THR A 12 -2.84 -14.28 -12.12
CA THR A 12 -3.12 -14.90 -10.83
C THR A 12 -1.97 -15.81 -10.45
N LEU A 13 -1.43 -15.63 -9.24
CA LEU A 13 -0.32 -16.38 -8.71
C LEU A 13 -0.75 -17.09 -7.42
N ASP A 14 -0.42 -18.38 -7.31
CA ASP A 14 -0.71 -19.18 -6.13
C ASP A 14 0.54 -19.29 -5.24
N LEU A 15 0.51 -18.61 -4.10
CA LEU A 15 1.65 -18.57 -3.17
C LEU A 15 1.98 -19.94 -2.56
N SER A 16 1.04 -20.88 -2.53
CA SER A 16 1.29 -22.23 -1.99
C SER A 16 2.27 -23.03 -2.84
N LEU A 17 2.45 -22.66 -4.11
CA LEU A 17 3.41 -23.30 -5.03
C LEU A 17 4.87 -23.14 -4.60
N LEU A 18 5.17 -22.15 -3.74
CA LEU A 18 6.50 -22.03 -3.14
C LEU A 18 6.88 -23.23 -2.27
N ASP A 19 5.91 -23.90 -1.66
CA ASP A 19 6.12 -25.10 -0.82
C ASP A 19 5.96 -26.40 -1.64
N GLY A 20 5.73 -26.28 -2.94
CA GLY A 20 5.56 -27.42 -3.85
C GLY A 20 6.87 -28.09 -4.26
N THR A 21 6.79 -28.90 -5.32
CA THR A 21 7.96 -29.49 -5.97
C THR A 21 8.93 -28.41 -6.47
N PRO A 22 10.23 -28.74 -6.68
CA PRO A 22 11.19 -27.79 -7.24
C PRO A 22 10.72 -27.11 -8.54
N ALA A 23 10.01 -27.86 -9.41
CA ALA A 23 9.46 -27.33 -10.65
C ALA A 23 8.31 -26.32 -10.40
N GLN A 24 7.40 -26.61 -9.44
CA GLN A 24 6.33 -25.69 -9.08
C GLN A 24 6.87 -24.42 -8.45
N ARG A 25 7.82 -24.55 -7.51
CA ARG A 25 8.49 -23.40 -6.89
C ARG A 25 9.17 -22.53 -7.94
N GLN A 26 9.94 -23.14 -8.84
CA GLN A 26 10.61 -22.39 -9.92
C GLN A 26 9.61 -21.70 -10.85
N GLY A 27 8.53 -22.41 -11.25
CA GLY A 27 7.45 -21.82 -12.05
C GLY A 27 6.82 -20.60 -11.39
N PHE A 28 6.50 -20.69 -10.08
CA PHE A 28 5.99 -19.54 -9.32
C PHE A 28 6.97 -18.36 -9.32
N LEU A 29 8.27 -18.61 -9.10
CA LEU A 29 9.27 -17.54 -9.09
C LEU A 29 9.40 -16.86 -10.46
N ASP A 30 9.33 -17.62 -11.54
CA ASP A 30 9.33 -17.07 -12.90
C ASP A 30 8.07 -16.25 -13.18
N ASP A 31 6.89 -16.75 -12.81
CA ASP A 31 5.62 -16.02 -12.95
C ASP A 31 5.58 -14.75 -12.10
N LEU A 32 6.09 -14.80 -10.87
CA LEU A 32 6.23 -13.64 -9.97
C LEU A 32 7.08 -12.56 -10.61
N ARG A 33 8.23 -12.94 -11.16
CA ARG A 33 9.13 -12.02 -11.84
C ARG A 33 8.44 -11.35 -13.03
N HIS A 34 7.78 -12.12 -13.88
CA HIS A 34 7.11 -11.58 -15.07
C HIS A 34 5.92 -10.68 -14.72
N ALA A 35 5.04 -11.11 -13.80
CA ALA A 35 3.90 -10.32 -13.37
C ALA A 35 4.34 -8.97 -12.79
N ALA A 36 5.39 -8.97 -11.96
CA ALA A 36 5.89 -7.76 -11.32
C ALA A 36 6.66 -6.82 -12.25
N ARG A 37 7.40 -7.34 -13.22
CA ARG A 37 8.11 -6.53 -14.24
C ARG A 37 7.15 -5.95 -15.26
N ASP A 38 6.24 -6.77 -15.79
CA ASP A 38 5.44 -6.41 -16.96
C ASP A 38 4.19 -5.61 -16.57
N VAL A 39 3.52 -6.03 -15.50
CA VAL A 39 2.25 -5.43 -15.04
C VAL A 39 2.43 -4.62 -13.76
N GLY A 40 3.26 -5.10 -12.82
CA GLY A 40 3.38 -4.51 -11.48
C GLY A 40 2.19 -4.80 -10.55
N PHE A 41 1.24 -5.63 -11.01
CA PHE A 41 0.03 -6.04 -10.29
C PHE A 41 -0.29 -7.52 -10.57
N PHE A 42 -0.86 -8.22 -9.59
CA PHE A 42 -1.39 -9.58 -9.74
C PHE A 42 -2.44 -9.90 -8.66
N TYR A 43 -3.27 -10.91 -8.91
CA TYR A 43 -4.04 -11.57 -7.85
C TYR A 43 -3.17 -12.62 -7.18
N LEU A 44 -3.24 -12.68 -5.86
CA LEU A 44 -2.57 -13.69 -5.04
C LEU A 44 -3.61 -14.63 -4.43
N THR A 45 -3.47 -15.92 -4.71
CA THR A 45 -4.21 -17.02 -4.07
C THR A 45 -3.26 -17.84 -3.20
N GLY A 46 -3.81 -18.80 -2.43
CA GLY A 46 -2.99 -19.70 -1.61
C GLY A 46 -2.12 -18.98 -0.57
N HIS A 47 -2.51 -17.75 -0.19
CA HIS A 47 -1.74 -16.89 0.70
C HIS A 47 -1.71 -17.35 2.16
N GLY A 48 -2.54 -18.33 2.53
CA GLY A 48 -2.55 -18.96 3.86
C GLY A 48 -3.22 -18.16 4.97
N ILE A 49 -3.67 -16.93 4.70
CA ILE A 49 -4.53 -16.16 5.61
C ILE A 49 -5.93 -16.79 5.65
N ASP A 50 -6.44 -16.98 6.86
CA ASP A 50 -7.77 -17.53 7.15
C ASP A 50 -8.88 -16.68 6.50
N SER A 51 -9.76 -17.34 5.74
CA SER A 51 -10.91 -16.69 5.10
C SER A 51 -11.87 -16.08 6.11
N ASP A 52 -12.02 -16.69 7.29
CA ASP A 52 -12.89 -16.18 8.34
C ASP A 52 -12.34 -14.88 8.92
N LEU A 53 -11.01 -14.75 9.02
CA LEU A 53 -10.35 -13.51 9.42
C LEU A 53 -10.59 -12.39 8.38
N LEU A 54 -10.45 -12.71 7.08
CA LEU A 54 -10.70 -11.75 6.00
C LEU A 54 -12.17 -11.27 6.01
N SER A 55 -13.12 -12.19 6.19
CA SER A 55 -14.55 -11.85 6.28
C SER A 55 -14.84 -11.00 7.51
N GLN A 56 -14.30 -11.35 8.68
CA GLN A 56 -14.46 -10.56 9.90
C GLN A 56 -13.91 -9.14 9.75
N VAL A 57 -12.75 -8.98 9.10
CA VAL A 57 -12.16 -7.67 8.82
C VAL A 57 -13.07 -6.81 7.94
N GLN A 58 -13.66 -7.40 6.89
CA GLN A 58 -14.65 -6.70 6.06
C GLN A 58 -15.89 -6.28 6.85
N ASP A 59 -16.43 -7.18 7.67
CA ASP A 59 -17.62 -6.88 8.47
C ASP A 59 -17.37 -5.80 9.51
N HIS A 60 -16.23 -5.85 10.21
CA HIS A 60 -15.87 -4.81 11.18
C HIS A 60 -15.57 -3.47 10.52
N ALA A 61 -15.02 -3.47 9.30
CA ALA A 61 -14.85 -2.23 8.54
C ALA A 61 -16.22 -1.61 8.18
N ARG A 62 -17.22 -2.42 7.80
CA ARG A 62 -18.60 -1.91 7.60
C ARG A 62 -19.20 -1.36 8.89
N GLN A 63 -19.03 -2.07 10.01
CA GLN A 63 -19.50 -1.61 11.32
C GLN A 63 -18.85 -0.28 11.72
N PHE A 64 -17.53 -0.14 11.49
CA PHE A 64 -16.81 1.11 11.73
C PHE A 64 -17.41 2.26 10.93
N PHE A 65 -17.63 2.10 9.62
CA PHE A 65 -18.19 3.17 8.79
C PHE A 65 -19.67 3.48 9.08
N ALA A 66 -20.40 2.54 9.67
CA ALA A 66 -21.77 2.71 10.15
C ALA A 66 -21.87 3.39 11.52
N LEU A 67 -20.75 3.60 12.23
CA LEU A 67 -20.75 4.35 13.50
C LEU A 67 -21.26 5.79 13.30
N PRO A 68 -21.86 6.40 14.34
CA PRO A 68 -22.19 7.82 14.31
C PRO A 68 -20.97 8.69 13.97
N ASP A 69 -21.19 9.79 13.25
CA ASP A 69 -20.09 10.68 12.85
C ASP A 69 -19.28 11.21 14.03
N SER A 70 -19.91 11.42 15.20
CA SER A 70 -19.22 11.82 16.43
C SER A 70 -18.20 10.78 16.90
N GLU A 71 -18.51 9.49 16.77
CA GLU A 71 -17.62 8.39 17.16
C GLU A 71 -16.45 8.24 16.17
N LYS A 72 -16.74 8.32 14.87
CA LYS A 72 -15.68 8.31 13.83
C LYS A 72 -14.75 9.51 13.97
N THR A 73 -15.29 10.69 14.28
CA THR A 73 -14.49 11.92 14.39
C THR A 73 -13.73 12.05 15.70
N ALA A 74 -14.16 11.35 16.76
CA ALA A 74 -13.38 11.23 18.00
C ALA A 74 -12.01 10.59 17.75
N VAL A 75 -11.91 9.65 16.81
CA VAL A 75 -10.66 9.03 16.36
C VAL A 75 -10.10 9.66 15.08
N GLY A 76 -10.40 10.94 14.84
CA GLY A 76 -9.97 11.65 13.63
C GLY A 76 -8.45 11.76 13.49
N MET A 77 -7.92 11.63 12.27
CA MET A 77 -6.47 11.66 12.01
C MET A 77 -5.82 12.96 12.47
N ILE A 78 -6.56 14.07 12.40
CA ILE A 78 -6.15 15.39 12.92
C ILE A 78 -5.76 15.39 14.40
N ASN A 79 -6.08 14.34 15.16
CA ASN A 79 -5.70 14.19 16.57
C ASN A 79 -4.42 13.38 16.78
N SER A 80 -3.79 12.85 15.72
CA SER A 80 -2.60 12.00 15.80
C SER A 80 -1.41 12.62 15.07
N PRO A 81 -0.28 12.89 15.76
CA PRO A 81 0.96 13.28 15.08
C PRO A 81 1.53 12.14 14.23
N HIS A 82 1.07 10.91 14.41
CA HIS A 82 1.51 9.72 13.69
C HIS A 82 0.69 9.44 12.43
N PHE A 83 -0.23 10.36 12.08
CA PHE A 83 -1.17 10.22 10.96
C PHE A 83 -2.03 8.94 11.03
N ARG A 84 -2.52 8.59 12.23
CA ARG A 84 -3.44 7.47 12.46
C ARG A 84 -4.83 7.99 12.73
N GLY A 85 -5.87 7.33 12.23
CA GLY A 85 -7.25 7.65 12.52
C GLY A 85 -8.12 7.91 11.28
N TYR A 86 -9.29 8.47 11.54
CA TYR A 86 -10.35 8.66 10.56
C TYR A 86 -10.22 9.97 9.78
N ASN A 87 -10.51 9.92 8.48
CA ASN A 87 -10.65 11.06 7.59
C ASN A 87 -12.03 10.99 6.91
N ARG A 88 -12.73 12.14 6.87
CA ARG A 88 -14.02 12.27 6.17
C ARG A 88 -13.82 12.19 4.65
N ALA A 89 -14.91 11.93 3.94
CA ALA A 89 -14.94 12.07 2.48
C ALA A 89 -14.36 13.40 2.00
N ALA A 90 -13.56 13.36 0.93
CA ALA A 90 -12.91 14.52 0.33
C ALA A 90 -11.85 15.21 1.22
N SER A 91 -11.38 14.57 2.29
CA SER A 91 -10.30 15.13 3.13
C SER A 91 -8.91 14.94 2.52
N GLU A 92 -8.67 13.85 1.78
CA GLU A 92 -7.39 13.58 1.12
C GLU A 92 -7.40 14.12 -0.32
N ILE A 93 -6.26 14.65 -0.78
CA ILE A 93 -6.10 15.27 -2.10
C ILE A 93 -5.08 14.46 -2.91
N THR A 94 -5.53 13.87 -4.02
CA THR A 94 -4.65 13.21 -4.99
C THR A 94 -4.64 13.98 -6.30
N ARG A 95 -3.44 14.38 -6.76
CA ARG A 95 -3.23 15.22 -7.96
C ARG A 95 -4.11 16.49 -7.99
N GLY A 96 -4.22 17.15 -6.83
CA GLY A 96 -4.98 18.40 -6.71
C GLY A 96 -6.51 18.26 -6.73
N LYS A 97 -7.05 17.03 -6.71
CA LYS A 97 -8.49 16.77 -6.63
C LYS A 97 -8.83 15.99 -5.35
N PRO A 98 -9.98 16.29 -4.70
CA PRO A 98 -10.40 15.53 -3.53
C PRO A 98 -10.76 14.09 -3.87
N ASP A 99 -10.32 13.17 -3.01
CA ASP A 99 -10.65 11.74 -3.09
C ASP A 99 -12.01 11.48 -2.44
N LEU A 100 -12.98 10.97 -3.21
CA LEU A 100 -14.35 10.74 -2.76
C LEU A 100 -14.46 9.42 -1.98
N ARG A 101 -13.79 9.38 -0.81
CA ARG A 101 -13.82 8.26 0.14
C ARG A 101 -13.67 8.75 1.57
N GLU A 102 -14.39 8.14 2.49
CA GLU A 102 -13.99 8.18 3.90
C GLU A 102 -13.00 7.03 4.18
N GLN A 103 -12.07 7.24 5.12
CA GLN A 103 -11.04 6.25 5.42
C GLN A 103 -10.64 6.23 6.90
N PHE A 104 -10.08 5.11 7.33
CA PHE A 104 -9.50 4.92 8.65
C PHE A 104 -8.11 4.29 8.51
N ASP A 105 -7.10 5.05 8.92
CA ASP A 105 -5.69 4.72 8.77
C ASP A 105 -5.13 4.17 10.09
N LEU A 106 -4.43 3.03 10.02
CA LEU A 106 -3.71 2.42 11.12
C LEU A 106 -2.27 2.14 10.70
N GLY A 107 -1.34 2.14 11.64
CA GLY A 107 0.02 1.67 11.44
C GLY A 107 0.36 0.54 12.38
N ALA A 108 1.64 0.21 12.44
CA ALA A 108 2.19 -0.62 13.51
C ALA A 108 1.82 -0.04 14.88
N GLU A 109 1.24 -0.85 15.77
CA GLU A 109 0.97 -0.44 17.14
C GLU A 109 2.30 -0.37 17.92
N ARG A 110 2.82 0.84 18.12
CA ARG A 110 4.12 1.08 18.76
C ARG A 110 4.04 2.27 19.71
N ASP A 111 4.90 2.28 20.71
CA ASP A 111 5.09 3.45 21.56
C ASP A 111 5.74 4.60 20.78
N VAL A 112 5.46 5.80 21.27
CA VAL A 112 6.09 7.03 20.77
C VAL A 112 7.59 6.97 21.06
N LEU A 113 8.41 7.32 20.07
CA LEU A 113 9.85 7.44 20.25
C LEU A 113 10.18 8.70 21.08
N PRO A 114 11.13 8.65 22.04
CA PRO A 114 11.65 9.85 22.67
C PRO A 114 12.13 10.83 21.61
N GLN A 115 11.89 12.12 21.82
CA GLN A 115 12.29 13.18 20.90
C GLN A 115 13.25 14.13 21.61
N ASP A 116 14.37 14.43 20.95
CA ASP A 116 15.31 15.49 21.34
C ASP A 116 15.56 16.47 20.19
N GLU A 117 16.49 17.42 20.38
CA GLU A 117 16.82 18.44 19.37
C GLU A 117 17.47 17.89 18.09
N ASN A 118 17.99 16.66 18.13
CA ASN A 118 18.65 15.98 17.02
C ASN A 118 17.78 14.88 16.39
N SER A 119 16.67 14.49 17.04
CA SER A 119 15.70 13.53 16.49
C SER A 119 15.21 13.98 15.10
N PRO A 120 15.34 13.14 14.06
CA PRO A 120 14.78 13.48 12.77
C PRO A 120 13.25 13.49 12.83
N PHE A 121 12.62 14.47 12.18
CA PHE A 121 11.16 14.67 12.21
C PHE A 121 10.34 13.44 11.80
N TRP A 122 10.90 12.54 10.99
CA TRP A 122 10.21 11.33 10.58
C TRP A 122 9.99 10.35 11.74
N GLU A 123 10.73 10.43 12.85
CA GLU A 123 10.50 9.59 14.04
C GLU A 123 9.11 9.81 14.64
N ARG A 124 8.56 11.03 14.52
CA ARG A 124 7.19 11.36 14.93
C ARG A 124 6.12 10.57 14.18
N LEU A 125 6.46 9.89 13.09
CA LEU A 125 5.53 8.99 12.38
C LEU A 125 5.23 7.71 13.18
N GLN A 126 6.10 7.33 14.14
CA GLN A 126 5.88 6.18 15.00
C GLN A 126 5.10 6.57 16.26
N GLY A 127 4.02 5.82 16.53
CA GLY A 127 3.27 5.91 17.77
C GLY A 127 1.96 5.14 17.69
N PRO A 128 1.10 5.26 18.71
CA PRO A 128 -0.08 4.43 18.85
C PRO A 128 -1.16 4.77 17.82
N ASN A 129 -2.01 3.78 17.53
CA ASN A 129 -3.23 3.98 16.76
C ASN A 129 -4.35 4.60 17.63
N GLN A 130 -5.34 5.21 16.97
CA GLN A 130 -6.54 5.71 17.62
C GLN A 130 -7.68 4.71 17.44
N TRP A 131 -8.29 4.24 18.53
CA TRP A 131 -9.30 3.17 18.50
C TRP A 131 -10.67 3.69 18.98
N PRO A 132 -11.77 3.41 18.25
CA PRO A 132 -13.10 3.85 18.66
C PRO A 132 -13.57 3.10 19.90
N ALA A 133 -13.91 3.82 20.98
CA ALA A 133 -14.33 3.21 22.25
C ALA A 133 -15.60 2.37 22.12
N THR A 134 -16.47 2.73 21.17
CA THR A 134 -17.75 2.07 20.89
C THR A 134 -17.63 0.80 20.04
N LEU A 135 -16.45 0.50 19.49
CA LEU A 135 -16.17 -0.73 18.73
C LEU A 135 -14.87 -1.40 19.21
N PRO A 136 -14.84 -1.90 20.46
CA PRO A 136 -13.62 -2.42 21.09
C PRO A 136 -13.05 -3.68 20.41
N SER A 137 -13.88 -4.44 19.69
CA SER A 137 -13.44 -5.62 18.92
C SER A 137 -12.56 -5.28 17.72
N LEU A 138 -12.61 -4.02 17.22
CA LEU A 138 -11.85 -3.61 16.04
C LEU A 138 -10.34 -3.70 16.27
N LYS A 139 -9.87 -3.34 17.47
CA LYS A 139 -8.44 -3.34 17.82
C LYS A 139 -7.82 -4.74 17.71
N PRO A 140 -8.22 -5.74 18.52
CA PRO A 140 -7.58 -7.05 18.46
C PRO A 140 -7.69 -7.66 17.05
N LEU A 141 -8.85 -7.55 16.39
CA LEU A 141 -9.05 -8.09 15.05
C LEU A 141 -8.08 -7.52 14.01
N LEU A 142 -7.94 -6.18 13.94
CA LEU A 142 -7.06 -5.55 12.95
C LEU A 142 -5.58 -5.76 13.28
N LEU A 143 -5.21 -5.92 14.55
CA LEU A 143 -3.85 -6.30 14.93
C LEU A 143 -3.53 -7.75 14.57
N ASP A 144 -4.48 -8.68 14.77
CA ASP A 144 -4.33 -10.07 14.34
C ASP A 144 -4.20 -10.17 12.81
N TRP A 145 -5.03 -9.42 12.08
CA TRP A 145 -4.92 -9.32 10.63
C TRP A 145 -3.60 -8.67 10.18
N GLN A 146 -3.16 -7.58 10.82
CA GLN A 146 -1.86 -6.95 10.53
C GLN A 146 -0.70 -7.95 10.67
N GLN A 147 -0.70 -8.76 11.73
CA GLN A 147 0.33 -9.78 11.94
C GLN A 147 0.29 -10.87 10.86
N ALA A 148 -0.90 -11.37 10.52
CA ALA A 148 -1.07 -12.37 9.47
C ALA A 148 -0.61 -11.84 8.10
N MET A 149 -1.02 -10.61 7.75
CA MET A 149 -0.57 -9.91 6.54
C MET A 149 0.93 -9.72 6.52
N THR A 150 1.54 -9.30 7.64
CA THR A 150 2.99 -9.07 7.73
C THR A 150 3.77 -10.36 7.46
N ARG A 151 3.42 -11.46 8.12
CA ARG A 151 4.09 -12.76 7.88
C ARG A 151 3.99 -13.20 6.41
N MET A 152 2.80 -13.09 5.82
CA MET A 152 2.58 -13.45 4.41
C MET A 152 3.36 -12.54 3.47
N SER A 153 3.36 -11.24 3.74
CA SER A 153 4.03 -10.23 2.90
C SER A 153 5.55 -10.38 2.93
N LEU A 154 6.14 -10.66 4.09
CA LEU A 154 7.57 -10.93 4.21
C LEU A 154 7.96 -12.21 3.47
N ARG A 155 7.14 -13.26 3.55
CA ARG A 155 7.34 -14.49 2.77
C ARG A 155 7.32 -14.21 1.26
N LEU A 156 6.37 -13.40 0.79
CA LEU A 156 6.31 -12.98 -0.62
C LEU A 156 7.53 -12.12 -1.01
N LEU A 157 8.00 -11.25 -0.12
CA LEU A 157 9.18 -10.42 -0.34
C LEU A 157 10.46 -11.27 -0.47
N GLN A 158 10.60 -12.33 0.33
CA GLN A 158 11.68 -13.33 0.18
C GLN A 158 11.57 -14.12 -1.13
N ALA A 159 10.35 -14.36 -1.62
CA ALA A 159 10.16 -14.95 -2.94
C ALA A 159 10.57 -13.99 -4.07
N PHE A 160 10.30 -12.69 -3.93
CA PHE A 160 10.83 -11.67 -4.84
C PHE A 160 12.36 -11.68 -4.90
N ALA A 161 13.03 -11.77 -3.75
CA ALA A 161 14.49 -11.85 -3.72
C ALA A 161 15.01 -13.03 -4.55
N GLN A 162 14.41 -14.21 -4.38
CA GLN A 162 14.78 -15.41 -5.14
C GLN A 162 14.42 -15.30 -6.63
N ALA A 163 13.27 -14.74 -6.98
CA ALA A 163 12.85 -14.51 -8.36
C ALA A 163 13.84 -13.60 -9.11
N LEU A 164 14.46 -12.67 -8.37
CA LEU A 164 15.52 -11.77 -8.83
C LEU A 164 16.92 -12.39 -8.79
N ALA A 165 17.04 -13.69 -8.48
CA ALA A 165 18.29 -14.40 -8.28
C ALA A 165 19.23 -13.76 -7.24
N LEU A 166 18.64 -13.12 -6.23
CA LEU A 166 19.32 -12.63 -5.04
C LEU A 166 19.25 -13.69 -3.93
N PRO A 167 20.09 -13.58 -2.87
CA PRO A 167 19.89 -14.33 -1.64
C PRO A 167 18.46 -14.15 -1.12
N HIS A 168 17.85 -15.21 -0.56
CA HIS A 168 16.46 -15.18 -0.10
C HIS A 168 16.16 -14.09 0.95
N ASP A 169 17.19 -13.68 1.68
CA ASP A 169 17.22 -12.71 2.78
C ASP A 169 17.72 -11.32 2.34
N ALA A 170 17.85 -11.07 1.03
CA ALA A 170 18.42 -9.83 0.51
C ALA A 170 17.69 -8.56 1.01
N PHE A 171 16.38 -8.65 1.22
CA PHE A 171 15.55 -7.51 1.67
C PHE A 171 15.41 -7.43 3.19
N ASP A 172 15.92 -8.40 3.95
CA ASP A 172 15.68 -8.53 5.40
C ASP A 172 16.11 -7.31 6.20
N ARG A 173 17.26 -6.73 5.83
CA ARG A 173 17.78 -5.52 6.48
C ARG A 173 16.94 -4.28 6.25
N LEU A 174 16.11 -4.24 5.21
CA LEU A 174 15.29 -3.05 4.92
C LEU A 174 13.99 -3.03 5.70
N TYR A 175 13.41 -4.18 6.04
CA TYR A 175 12.23 -4.22 6.89
C TYR A 175 12.61 -4.44 8.36
N GLY A 176 13.71 -5.15 8.62
CA GLY A 176 14.25 -5.43 9.95
C GLY A 176 13.21 -5.97 10.92
N ASP A 177 13.36 -5.63 12.19
CA ASP A 177 12.43 -6.05 13.25
C ASP A 177 11.21 -5.11 13.37
N LYS A 178 11.22 -4.00 12.63
CA LYS A 178 10.21 -2.94 12.71
C LYS A 178 9.81 -2.47 11.30
N PRO A 179 9.20 -3.34 10.46
CA PRO A 179 8.67 -2.90 9.18
C PRO A 179 7.73 -1.71 9.37
N ASN A 180 7.50 -0.94 8.31
CA ASN A 180 6.45 0.07 8.34
C ASN A 180 5.16 -0.54 7.79
N GLU A 181 4.34 -1.11 8.66
CA GLU A 181 3.02 -1.61 8.31
C GLU A 181 1.99 -0.47 8.33
N HIS A 182 1.10 -0.46 7.35
CA HIS A 182 -0.02 0.47 7.31
C HIS A 182 -1.28 -0.24 6.84
N ILE A 183 -2.40 0.03 7.48
CA ILE A 183 -3.72 -0.45 7.08
C ILE A 183 -4.59 0.76 6.75
N LYS A 184 -5.36 0.64 5.67
CA LYS A 184 -6.43 1.58 5.32
C LYS A 184 -7.73 0.83 5.15
N LEU A 185 -8.73 1.15 5.98
CA LEU A 185 -10.13 0.85 5.68
C LEU A 185 -10.66 2.02 4.85
N MET A 186 -11.34 1.75 3.74
CA MET A 186 -11.86 2.80 2.86
C MET A 186 -13.29 2.48 2.43
N ARG A 187 -14.16 3.49 2.49
CA ARG A 187 -15.54 3.41 1.97
C ARG A 187 -15.77 4.51 0.93
N TYR A 188 -16.17 4.08 -0.26
CA TYR A 188 -16.46 4.93 -1.40
C TYR A 188 -17.98 5.02 -1.58
N PRO A 189 -18.59 6.21 -1.37
CA PRO A 189 -20.01 6.40 -1.64
C PRO A 189 -20.28 6.45 -3.15
N GLY A 190 -21.45 5.96 -3.56
CA GLY A 190 -21.92 6.01 -4.93
C GLY A 190 -22.13 7.43 -5.47
N GLN A 191 -21.65 7.69 -6.68
CA GLN A 191 -21.72 9.01 -7.33
C GLN A 191 -22.78 9.05 -8.43
N GLY A 192 -23.54 10.15 -8.47
CA GLY A 192 -24.52 10.43 -9.53
C GLY A 192 -23.89 10.85 -10.86
N PRO A 193 -24.66 10.84 -11.96
CA PRO A 193 -24.17 11.33 -13.25
C PRO A 193 -23.83 12.83 -13.17
N GLY A 194 -22.65 13.20 -13.70
CA GLY A 194 -22.20 14.59 -13.82
C GLY A 194 -21.26 15.09 -12.70
N GLY A 195 -20.98 14.27 -11.68
CA GLY A 195 -19.97 14.55 -10.65
C GLY A 195 -18.57 14.04 -11.01
N SER A 196 -17.56 14.41 -10.23
CA SER A 196 -16.27 13.71 -10.27
C SER A 196 -16.48 12.25 -9.87
N HIS A 197 -15.98 11.31 -10.66
CA HIS A 197 -15.96 9.88 -10.32
C HIS A 197 -14.60 9.45 -9.73
N GLN A 198 -13.75 10.41 -9.34
CA GLN A 198 -12.47 10.11 -8.70
C GLN A 198 -12.71 9.62 -7.28
N GLY A 199 -12.65 8.30 -7.09
CA GLY A 199 -12.52 7.71 -5.76
C GLY A 199 -11.12 7.96 -5.22
N VAL A 200 -10.10 7.66 -6.03
CA VAL A 200 -8.69 7.99 -5.80
C VAL A 200 -8.04 8.36 -7.13
N GLY A 201 -7.29 9.45 -7.16
CA GLY A 201 -6.53 9.85 -8.34
C GLY A 201 -5.46 8.84 -8.76
N ALA A 202 -4.95 8.98 -9.98
CA ALA A 202 -3.85 8.13 -10.47
C ALA A 202 -2.58 8.34 -9.63
N HIS A 203 -2.02 7.27 -9.07
CA HIS A 203 -0.84 7.33 -8.20
C HIS A 203 -0.06 6.02 -8.22
N LYS A 204 1.15 6.04 -7.64
CA LYS A 204 1.93 4.88 -7.25
C LYS A 204 1.97 4.80 -5.72
N ASP A 205 2.17 3.59 -5.21
CA ASP A 205 2.39 3.38 -3.78
C ASP A 205 3.87 3.48 -3.42
N SER A 206 4.18 4.14 -2.31
CA SER A 206 5.55 4.47 -1.91
C SER A 206 6.29 3.37 -1.14
N GLY A 207 5.63 2.25 -0.82
CA GLY A 207 6.18 1.16 0.02
C GLY A 207 6.90 0.06 -0.77
N PHE A 208 6.96 -1.15 -0.19
CA PHE A 208 7.41 -2.36 -0.90
C PHE A 208 6.28 -3.00 -1.68
N LEU A 209 5.21 -3.38 -0.96
CA LEU A 209 4.10 -4.14 -1.49
C LEU A 209 2.82 -3.61 -0.87
N SER A 210 1.79 -3.47 -1.70
CA SER A 210 0.43 -3.17 -1.27
C SER A 210 -0.45 -4.36 -1.55
N PHE A 211 -1.39 -4.62 -0.65
CA PHE A 211 -2.30 -5.75 -0.71
C PHE A 211 -3.71 -5.22 -0.51
N LEU A 212 -4.61 -5.54 -1.44
CA LEU A 212 -5.99 -5.10 -1.41
C LEU A 212 -6.92 -6.30 -1.20
N LEU A 213 -7.63 -6.29 -0.09
CA LEU A 213 -8.82 -7.07 0.11
C LEU A 213 -10.00 -6.30 -0.47
N GLN A 214 -10.48 -6.75 -1.63
CA GLN A 214 -11.59 -6.14 -2.35
C GLN A 214 -12.93 -6.65 -1.78
N ASP A 215 -13.95 -5.79 -1.76
CA ASP A 215 -15.33 -6.25 -1.69
C ASP A 215 -15.82 -6.69 -3.08
N GLN A 216 -17.14 -6.92 -3.22
CA GLN A 216 -17.73 -7.36 -4.48
C GLN A 216 -17.93 -6.24 -5.52
N GLN A 217 -17.56 -4.99 -5.23
CA GLN A 217 -17.75 -3.87 -6.13
C GLN A 217 -16.44 -3.52 -6.86
N ALA A 218 -16.52 -3.47 -8.18
CA ALA A 218 -15.41 -3.02 -9.02
C ALA A 218 -15.09 -1.53 -8.76
N GLY A 219 -13.86 -1.12 -9.12
CA GLY A 219 -13.46 0.28 -9.05
C GLY A 219 -11.96 0.51 -9.16
N LEU A 220 -11.13 -0.46 -8.79
CA LEU A 220 -9.68 -0.38 -8.99
C LEU A 220 -9.34 -0.54 -10.48
N GLN A 221 -8.56 0.40 -11.00
CA GLN A 221 -8.02 0.37 -12.36
C GLN A 221 -6.51 0.50 -12.35
N VAL A 222 -5.85 -0.29 -13.21
CA VAL A 222 -4.39 -0.39 -13.31
C VAL A 222 -3.95 0.09 -14.69
N GLU A 223 -2.97 0.99 -14.74
CA GLU A 223 -2.42 1.54 -15.98
C GLU A 223 -1.30 0.63 -16.51
N ILE A 224 -1.66 -0.28 -17.43
CA ILE A 224 -0.71 -1.25 -17.98
C ILE A 224 0.24 -0.62 -19.00
N GLU A 225 -0.22 0.42 -19.70
CA GLU A 225 0.55 1.29 -20.59
C GLU A 225 -0.01 2.72 -20.47
N GLU A 226 0.76 3.74 -20.87
CA GLU A 226 0.33 5.13 -20.78
C GLU A 226 -1.06 5.34 -21.41
N GLY A 227 -2.02 5.79 -20.60
CA GLY A 227 -3.40 6.00 -21.01
C GLY A 227 -4.25 4.73 -21.17
N ARG A 228 -3.67 3.53 -21.07
CA ARG A 228 -4.40 2.26 -21.15
C ARG A 228 -4.61 1.62 -19.77
N TRP A 229 -5.87 1.59 -19.37
CA TRP A 229 -6.32 1.10 -18.06
C TRP A 229 -7.07 -0.22 -18.20
N ILE A 230 -6.85 -1.14 -17.26
CA ILE A 230 -7.66 -2.36 -17.09
C ILE A 230 -8.28 -2.40 -15.70
N ASP A 231 -9.44 -3.04 -15.58
CA ASP A 231 -10.12 -3.24 -14.30
C ASP A 231 -9.52 -4.42 -13.53
N ALA A 232 -9.21 -4.20 -12.25
CA ALA A 232 -8.95 -5.27 -11.29
C ALA A 232 -10.27 -5.69 -10.65
N LEU A 233 -11.02 -6.55 -11.36
CA LEU A 233 -12.33 -7.04 -10.91
C LEU A 233 -12.21 -7.83 -9.60
N PRO A 234 -13.18 -7.71 -8.67
CA PRO A 234 -13.22 -8.54 -7.46
C PRO A 234 -13.13 -10.04 -7.75
N ARG A 235 -12.36 -10.76 -6.92
CA ARG A 235 -12.27 -12.22 -6.96
C ARG A 235 -12.23 -12.76 -5.53
N ASP A 236 -13.12 -13.71 -5.24
CA ASP A 236 -13.22 -14.35 -3.94
C ASP A 236 -11.90 -15.03 -3.55
N ASN A 237 -11.55 -14.97 -2.27
CA ASN A 237 -10.34 -15.59 -1.69
C ASN A 237 -9.03 -15.18 -2.38
N THR A 238 -8.97 -13.93 -2.86
CA THR A 238 -7.75 -13.35 -3.43
C THR A 238 -7.39 -12.03 -2.74
N LEU A 239 -6.10 -11.70 -2.79
CA LEU A 239 -5.62 -10.35 -2.55
C LEU A 239 -5.09 -9.79 -3.86
N VAL A 240 -5.44 -8.55 -4.22
CA VAL A 240 -4.71 -7.87 -5.30
C VAL A 240 -3.42 -7.34 -4.71
N VAL A 241 -2.29 -7.66 -5.33
CA VAL A 241 -0.96 -7.23 -4.90
C VAL A 241 -0.39 -6.28 -5.93
N ASN A 242 0.21 -5.19 -5.48
CA ASN A 242 1.05 -4.36 -6.33
C ASN A 242 2.39 -4.02 -5.72
N ILE A 243 3.33 -3.78 -6.62
CA ILE A 243 4.70 -3.40 -6.30
C ILE A 243 4.74 -1.90 -6.03
N GLY A 244 5.42 -1.54 -4.95
CA GLY A 244 5.65 -0.15 -4.57
C GLY A 244 6.99 0.40 -5.04
N GLU A 245 7.13 1.71 -4.94
CA GLU A 245 8.25 2.48 -5.45
C GLU A 245 9.60 2.12 -4.79
N LEU A 246 9.63 1.65 -3.53
CA LEU A 246 10.90 1.24 -2.92
C LEU A 246 11.50 0.03 -3.65
N LEU A 247 10.69 -0.93 -4.09
CA LEU A 247 11.17 -2.08 -4.86
C LEU A 247 11.58 -1.70 -6.28
N GLU A 248 10.87 -0.76 -6.90
CA GLU A 248 11.26 -0.19 -8.20
C GLU A 248 12.65 0.48 -8.09
N LEU A 249 12.88 1.30 -7.07
CA LEU A 249 14.18 1.94 -6.80
C LEU A 249 15.27 0.93 -6.45
N ALA A 250 14.95 -0.06 -5.62
CA ALA A 250 15.88 -1.08 -5.16
C ALA A 250 16.41 -1.94 -6.32
N THR A 251 15.60 -2.12 -7.36
CA THR A 251 15.89 -3.02 -8.49
C THR A 251 16.22 -2.28 -9.79
N ASN A 252 16.51 -0.98 -9.70
CA ASN A 252 16.80 -0.12 -10.86
C ASN A 252 15.70 -0.11 -11.93
N GLY A 253 14.43 -0.19 -11.52
CA GLY A 253 13.28 -0.26 -12.41
C GLY A 253 13.09 -1.60 -13.10
N TYR A 254 13.64 -2.69 -12.54
CA TYR A 254 13.28 -4.03 -12.97
C TYR A 254 11.86 -4.38 -12.51
N LEU A 255 11.61 -4.25 -11.21
CA LEU A 255 10.24 -4.35 -10.68
C LEU A 255 9.51 -3.04 -10.95
N ARG A 256 8.28 -3.12 -11.42
CA ARG A 256 7.50 -1.96 -11.85
C ARG A 256 6.53 -1.53 -10.77
N ALA A 257 6.67 -0.30 -10.28
CA ALA A 257 5.62 0.32 -9.48
C ALA A 257 4.59 0.92 -10.44
N THR A 258 3.40 0.32 -10.50
CA THR A 258 2.42 0.66 -11.53
C THR A 258 1.42 1.70 -11.05
N VAL A 259 1.17 2.67 -11.93
CA VAL A 259 0.15 3.70 -11.69
C VAL A 259 -1.22 3.04 -11.66
N HIS A 260 -2.00 3.36 -10.65
CA HIS A 260 -3.36 2.86 -10.49
C HIS A 260 -4.28 3.95 -9.94
N ARG A 261 -5.59 3.76 -10.08
CA ARG A 261 -6.63 4.70 -9.62
C ARG A 261 -7.87 3.96 -9.15
N VAL A 262 -8.75 4.68 -8.48
CA VAL A 262 -10.07 4.14 -8.08
C VAL A 262 -11.17 5.01 -8.64
N VAL A 263 -12.12 4.37 -9.31
CA VAL A 263 -13.38 4.98 -9.77
C VAL A 263 -14.44 4.77 -8.69
N SER A 264 -15.14 5.83 -8.30
CA SER A 264 -16.26 5.73 -7.37
C SER A 264 -17.40 4.89 -7.95
N PRO A 265 -18.12 4.11 -7.13
CA PRO A 265 -19.22 3.28 -7.61
C PRO A 265 -20.40 4.14 -8.09
N PRO A 266 -21.34 3.56 -8.87
CA PRO A 266 -22.53 4.27 -9.31
C PRO A 266 -23.44 4.66 -8.12
N LYS A 267 -24.28 5.68 -8.32
CA LYS A 267 -25.26 6.11 -7.32
C LYS A 267 -26.14 4.95 -6.86
N GLY A 268 -26.33 4.82 -5.55
CA GLY A 268 -27.16 3.77 -4.94
C GLY A 268 -26.36 2.53 -4.54
N SER A 269 -25.07 2.46 -4.84
CA SER A 269 -24.15 1.47 -4.27
C SER A 269 -23.05 2.13 -3.45
N GLU A 270 -22.30 1.31 -2.74
CA GLU A 270 -21.10 1.69 -1.99
C GLU A 270 -20.03 0.63 -2.24
N ARG A 271 -18.77 1.03 -2.14
CA ARG A 271 -17.63 0.12 -2.27
C ARG A 271 -16.77 0.20 -1.01
N LEU A 272 -16.50 -0.95 -0.41
CA LEU A 272 -15.55 -1.13 0.66
C LEU A 272 -14.22 -1.63 0.07
N SER A 273 -13.11 -1.08 0.55
CA SER A 273 -11.77 -1.51 0.15
C SER A 273 -10.87 -1.49 1.35
N ILE A 274 -10.13 -2.57 1.58
CA ILE A 274 -9.28 -2.71 2.76
C ILE A 274 -7.86 -3.00 2.27
N ALA A 275 -6.95 -2.07 2.52
CA ALA A 275 -5.58 -2.17 2.05
C ALA A 275 -4.63 -2.39 3.22
N PHE A 276 -3.64 -3.25 3.01
CA PHE A 276 -2.46 -3.41 3.85
C PHE A 276 -1.24 -3.04 3.01
N PHE A 277 -0.35 -2.23 3.57
CA PHE A 277 0.88 -1.79 2.93
C PHE A 277 2.05 -2.28 3.79
N LEU A 278 2.98 -2.97 3.15
CA LEU A 278 4.27 -3.30 3.73
C LEU A 278 5.31 -2.29 3.23
N GLY A 279 5.97 -1.59 4.14
CA GLY A 279 7.10 -0.72 3.87
C GLY A 279 8.38 -1.13 4.62
N ALA A 280 9.49 -0.54 4.21
CA ALA A 280 10.75 -0.60 4.94
C ALA A 280 10.64 0.07 6.32
N GLN A 281 11.53 -0.28 7.26
CA GLN A 281 11.69 0.47 8.50
C GLN A 281 12.07 1.93 8.19
N LEU A 282 11.63 2.88 9.02
CA LEU A 282 11.71 4.31 8.69
C LEU A 282 13.14 4.85 8.63
N ASP A 283 14.08 4.27 9.37
CA ASP A 283 15.51 4.65 9.36
C ASP A 283 16.31 3.95 8.25
N ALA A 284 15.68 3.12 7.42
CA ALA A 284 16.37 2.45 6.33
C ALA A 284 16.71 3.42 5.19
N VAL A 285 17.81 3.10 4.50
CA VAL A 285 18.17 3.66 3.20
C VAL A 285 18.12 2.55 2.17
N VAL A 286 17.29 2.69 1.15
CA VAL A 286 17.13 1.66 0.11
C VAL A 286 18.42 1.56 -0.73
N PRO A 287 19.15 0.43 -0.80
CA PRO A 287 20.31 0.26 -1.67
C PRO A 287 19.90 -0.15 -3.08
N LEU A 288 20.82 -0.08 -4.03
CA LEU A 288 20.64 -0.68 -5.35
C LEU A 288 21.10 -2.13 -5.28
N TYR A 289 20.22 -3.08 -5.58
CA TYR A 289 20.55 -4.49 -5.54
C TYR A 289 21.24 -4.93 -6.83
N PRO A 290 22.34 -5.71 -6.73
CA PRO A 290 23.11 -6.14 -7.89
C PRO A 290 22.42 -7.31 -8.59
N LEU A 291 21.46 -7.02 -9.47
CA LEU A 291 20.80 -8.04 -10.28
C LEU A 291 21.76 -8.65 -11.31
N PRO A 292 21.61 -9.93 -11.68
CA PRO A 292 22.38 -10.52 -12.79
C PRO A 292 22.18 -9.76 -14.09
N THR A 293 23.21 -9.73 -14.94
CA THR A 293 23.20 -9.01 -16.23
C THR A 293 22.01 -9.35 -17.12
N ALA A 294 21.54 -10.60 -17.09
CA ALA A 294 20.36 -11.02 -17.85
C ALA A 294 19.11 -10.26 -17.42
N LEU A 295 18.88 -10.10 -16.11
CA LEU A 295 17.74 -9.34 -15.57
C LEU A 295 17.92 -7.84 -15.78
N LEU A 296 19.13 -7.30 -15.55
CA LEU A 296 19.40 -5.87 -15.75
C LEU A 296 19.08 -5.38 -17.18
N ARG A 297 19.26 -6.24 -18.20
CA ARG A 297 18.93 -5.91 -19.59
C ARG A 297 17.43 -5.74 -19.84
N GLU A 298 16.58 -6.25 -18.96
CA GLU A 298 15.13 -6.15 -19.05
C GLU A 298 14.57 -4.99 -18.19
N ALA A 299 15.40 -4.39 -17.33
CA ALA A 299 15.00 -3.26 -16.50
C ALA A 299 14.68 -2.04 -17.36
N ARG A 300 13.58 -1.36 -17.04
CA ARG A 300 13.12 -0.18 -17.82
C ARG A 300 13.59 1.15 -17.22
N GLY A 301 14.34 1.09 -16.11
CA GLY A 301 14.66 2.24 -15.29
C GLY A 301 13.48 2.64 -14.39
N PRO A 302 13.74 3.27 -13.23
CA PRO A 302 12.67 3.73 -12.37
C PRO A 302 11.90 4.84 -13.08
N ALA A 303 10.56 4.73 -13.13
CA ALA A 303 9.73 5.80 -13.64
C ALA A 303 9.58 6.87 -12.54
N SER A 304 10.34 7.96 -12.68
CA SER A 304 10.31 9.09 -11.75
C SER A 304 9.20 10.06 -12.13
N ASP A 305 8.30 10.36 -11.18
CA ASP A 305 7.42 11.52 -11.27
C ASP A 305 8.25 12.78 -10.94
N PRO A 306 8.45 13.72 -11.89
CA PRO A 306 9.25 14.92 -11.64
C PRO A 306 8.63 15.81 -10.55
N ASP A 307 7.31 15.74 -10.34
CA ASP A 307 6.60 16.50 -9.30
C ASP A 307 6.57 15.75 -7.95
N ASN A 308 7.14 14.54 -7.90
CA ASN A 308 7.25 13.74 -6.69
C ASN A 308 8.52 12.85 -6.72
N PRO A 309 9.72 13.43 -6.66
CA PRO A 309 10.96 12.65 -6.70
C PRO A 309 11.05 11.70 -5.52
N LEU A 310 11.45 10.46 -5.79
CA LEU A 310 11.59 9.43 -4.78
C LEU A 310 12.96 9.52 -4.09
N PHE A 311 12.94 9.39 -2.77
CA PHE A 311 14.15 9.38 -1.95
C PHE A 311 14.47 7.99 -1.44
N ARG A 312 15.76 7.71 -1.31
CA ARG A 312 16.26 6.43 -0.77
C ARG A 312 16.12 6.37 0.75
N ASP A 313 16.15 7.52 1.43
CA ASP A 313 15.86 7.68 2.85
C ASP A 313 14.36 7.48 3.12
N VAL A 314 14.01 6.34 3.70
CA VAL A 314 12.62 5.87 3.79
C VAL A 314 11.75 6.80 4.64
N GLY A 315 12.20 7.13 5.85
CA GLY A 315 11.42 7.92 6.80
C GLY A 315 11.14 9.32 6.28
N TRP A 316 12.13 9.93 5.64
CA TRP A 316 11.99 11.23 4.98
C TRP A 316 11.05 11.18 3.78
N ASN A 317 11.18 10.16 2.91
CA ASN A 317 10.27 9.97 1.78
C ASN A 317 8.82 9.78 2.25
N TYR A 318 8.63 8.99 3.30
CA TYR A 318 7.31 8.72 3.88
C TYR A 318 6.72 9.97 4.53
N LEU A 319 7.51 10.71 5.33
CA LEU A 319 7.07 11.96 5.96
C LEU A 319 6.65 12.99 4.92
N LYS A 320 7.46 13.19 3.87
CA LYS A 320 7.12 14.08 2.75
C LYS A 320 5.74 13.75 2.16
N GLY A 321 5.49 12.46 1.91
CA GLY A 321 4.19 11.99 1.42
C GLY A 321 3.04 12.31 2.38
N ARG A 322 3.20 12.04 3.68
CA ARG A 322 2.17 12.32 4.68
C ARG A 322 1.88 13.82 4.83
N LEU A 323 2.91 14.66 4.84
CA LEU A 323 2.75 16.12 4.95
C LEU A 323 2.00 16.72 3.75
N ARG A 324 2.25 16.21 2.54
CA ARG A 324 1.53 16.63 1.33
C ARG A 324 0.07 16.18 1.34
N SER A 325 -0.20 14.94 1.74
CA SER A 325 -1.56 14.36 1.69
C SER A 325 -2.46 14.83 2.84
N HIS A 326 -1.90 15.23 3.98
CA HIS A 326 -2.64 15.60 5.21
C HIS A 326 -2.17 16.97 5.74
N PRO A 327 -2.47 18.07 5.03
CA PRO A 327 -1.96 19.40 5.37
C PRO A 327 -2.48 19.93 6.73
N ASP A 328 -3.63 19.46 7.18
CA ASP A 328 -4.21 19.78 8.49
C ASP A 328 -3.40 19.18 9.64
N VAL A 329 -3.03 17.90 9.53
CA VAL A 329 -2.14 17.22 10.48
C VAL A 329 -0.76 17.87 10.44
N ALA A 330 -0.25 18.18 9.25
CA ALA A 330 1.03 18.87 9.05
C ALA A 330 1.05 20.22 9.78
N GLN A 331 0.01 21.05 9.60
CA GLN A 331 -0.09 22.35 10.27
C GLN A 331 -0.18 22.21 11.79
N ARG A 332 -0.86 21.18 12.30
CA ARG A 332 -1.07 21.00 13.75
C ARG A 332 0.16 20.45 14.48
N PHE A 333 0.87 19.49 13.89
CA PHE A 333 1.92 18.73 14.59
C PHE A 333 3.32 18.83 13.98
N TYR A 334 3.44 19.43 12.79
CA TYR A 334 4.69 19.52 12.02
C TYR A 334 4.93 20.93 11.48
N ALA A 335 4.34 21.97 12.10
CA ALA A 335 4.61 23.36 11.70
C ALA A 335 6.08 23.76 11.86
N ASP A 336 6.81 23.04 12.72
CA ASP A 336 8.25 23.15 12.96
C ASP A 336 9.10 22.26 12.05
N ALA A 337 8.47 21.38 11.25
CA ALA A 337 9.19 20.43 10.42
C ALA A 337 9.91 21.12 9.26
N LEU A 338 11.24 21.11 9.33
CA LEU A 338 12.10 21.50 8.23
C LEU A 338 12.36 20.28 7.36
N ILE A 339 11.59 20.11 6.28
CA ILE A 339 11.90 19.12 5.26
C ILE A 339 13.23 19.54 4.61
N PRO A 340 14.29 18.71 4.63
CA PRO A 340 15.54 19.02 3.97
C PRO A 340 15.32 19.49 2.53
N LYS A 341 15.99 20.54 2.08
CA LYS A 341 15.79 21.14 0.74
C LYS A 341 15.98 20.14 -0.40
N ALA A 342 16.84 19.14 -0.22
CA ALA A 342 17.03 18.05 -1.17
C ALA A 342 15.78 17.17 -1.33
N LEU A 343 14.85 17.24 -0.38
CA LEU A 343 13.61 16.47 -0.29
C LEU A 343 12.35 17.27 -0.66
N SER A 344 12.48 18.60 -0.83
CA SER A 344 11.37 19.53 -1.10
C SER A 344 11.20 19.89 -2.59
N ALA A 345 12.01 19.30 -3.47
CA ALA A 345 11.97 19.51 -4.91
C ALA A 345 10.85 18.68 -5.56
#